data_AF-A0A7C2KSA8-F1
#
_entry.id   AF-A0A7C2KSA8-F1
#
_cell.length_a   1.000
_cell.length_b   1.000
_cell.length_c   1.000
_cell.angle_alpha   90.00
_cell.angle_beta   90.00
_cell.angle_gamma   90.00
#
_symmetry.space_group_name_H-M   'P 1'
#
loop_
_entity.id
_entity.type
_entity.pdbx_description
1 polymer ?
#
loop_
_entity_poly.entity_id
_entity_poly.type
_entity_poly.pdbx_seq_one_letter_code
_entity_poly.pdbx_strand_id
1 'polypeptide(L)'
;MTETHKAMYEEVRTLLAAHAADRYASEVVAPMVALKSLEMNHLYEDLGMQSRSEMGKFMMKHFPSLAQNKPKEKLWKKYLYDAIGEIAPACATCDDQLTCFSCLVEEMHT
;
A
#
# COMPACT_ATOMS: atom_id res chain seq x y z
N MET A 1 -12.40 0.24 -15.03
CA MET A 1 -11.27 -0.53 -14.47
C MET A 1 -10.79 -1.50 -15.54
N THR A 2 -9.51 -1.46 -15.91
CA THR A 2 -8.92 -2.40 -16.88
C THR A 2 -8.81 -3.80 -16.28
N GLU A 3 -8.58 -4.84 -17.10
CA GLU A 3 -8.35 -6.20 -16.58
C GLU A 3 -7.13 -6.28 -15.67
N THR A 4 -6.06 -5.53 -15.98
CA THR A 4 -4.88 -5.44 -15.11
C THR A 4 -5.21 -4.81 -13.75
N HIS A 5 -6.00 -3.72 -13.72
CA HIS A 5 -6.42 -3.12 -12.44
C HIS A 5 -7.34 -4.04 -11.63
N LYS A 6 -8.19 -4.85 -12.29
CA LYS A 6 -8.99 -5.87 -11.61
C LYS A 6 -8.12 -6.93 -10.93
N ALA A 7 -7.10 -7.43 -11.63
CA ALA A 7 -6.17 -8.41 -11.08
C ALA A 7 -5.42 -7.86 -9.86
N MET A 8 -4.81 -6.68 -9.99
CA MET A 8 -4.12 -6.00 -8.87
C MET A 8 -5.05 -5.76 -7.68
N TYR A 9 -6.29 -5.32 -7.95
CA TYR A 9 -7.29 -5.14 -6.90
C TYR A 9 -7.54 -6.44 -6.12
N GLU A 10 -7.77 -7.57 -6.81
CA GLU A 10 -8.04 -8.84 -6.16
C GLU A 10 -6.85 -9.37 -5.37
N GLU A 11 -5.63 -9.19 -5.87
CA GLU A 11 -4.41 -9.60 -5.18
C GLU A 11 -4.15 -8.77 -3.92
N VAL A 12 -4.23 -7.43 -4.00
CA VAL A 12 -4.11 -6.56 -2.82
C VAL A 12 -5.22 -6.85 -1.81
N ARG A 13 -6.46 -7.03 -2.28
CA ARG A 13 -7.60 -7.38 -1.41
C ARG A 13 -7.36 -8.71 -0.70
N THR A 14 -6.87 -9.72 -1.41
CA THR A 14 -6.57 -11.05 -0.86
C THR A 14 -5.46 -11.00 0.17
N LEU A 15 -4.37 -10.26 -0.12
CA LEU A 15 -3.28 -10.01 0.82
C LEU A 15 -3.82 -9.36 2.10
N LEU A 16 -4.59 -8.27 1.98
CA LEU A 16 -5.15 -7.57 3.14
C LEU A 16 -6.10 -8.45 3.95
N ALA A 17 -6.97 -9.21 3.28
CA ALA A 17 -7.91 -10.12 3.93
C ALA A 17 -7.19 -11.24 4.70
N ALA A 18 -6.09 -11.78 4.18
CA ALA A 18 -5.28 -12.80 4.86
C ALA A 18 -4.60 -12.27 6.15
N HIS A 19 -4.40 -10.96 6.24
CA HIS A 19 -3.77 -10.29 7.38
C HIS A 19 -4.75 -9.48 8.24
N ALA A 20 -6.05 -9.62 8.00
CA ALA A 20 -7.09 -8.88 8.71
C ALA A 20 -7.17 -9.25 10.20
N ALA A 21 -7.37 -8.25 11.06
CA ALA A 21 -7.57 -8.44 12.50
C ALA A 21 -8.91 -9.12 12.83
N ASP A 22 -9.93 -8.86 12.02
CA ASP A 22 -11.29 -9.36 12.20
C ASP A 22 -12.06 -9.39 10.88
N ARG A 23 -13.32 -9.85 10.94
CA ARG A 23 -14.21 -9.94 9.78
C ARG A 23 -14.50 -8.59 9.13
N TYR A 24 -14.58 -7.51 9.91
CA TYR A 24 -14.82 -6.17 9.37
C TYR A 24 -13.61 -5.69 8.57
N ALA A 25 -12.40 -5.92 9.08
CA ALA A 25 -11.16 -5.64 8.37
C ALA A 25 -11.06 -6.44 7.06
N SER A 26 -11.42 -7.73 7.07
CA SER A 26 -11.34 -8.57 5.87
C SER A 26 -12.41 -8.26 4.83
N GLU A 27 -13.65 -7.99 5.25
CA GLU A 27 -14.80 -7.89 4.33
C GLU A 27 -15.13 -6.46 3.92
N VAL A 28 -14.72 -5.45 4.69
CA VAL A 28 -15.06 -4.04 4.43
C VAL A 28 -13.81 -3.22 4.17
N VAL A 29 -12.83 -3.30 5.09
CA VAL A 29 -11.64 -2.45 5.01
C VAL A 29 -10.70 -2.89 3.90
N ALA A 30 -10.45 -4.20 3.76
CA ALA A 30 -9.56 -4.73 2.73
C ALA A 30 -10.01 -4.36 1.30
N PRO A 31 -11.29 -4.55 0.90
CA PRO A 31 -11.78 -4.07 -0.40
C PRO A 31 -11.62 -2.57 -0.60
N MET A 32 -11.92 -1.76 0.43
CA MET A 32 -11.77 -0.31 0.35
C MET A 32 -10.32 0.11 0.12
N VAL A 33 -9.39 -0.43 0.89
CA VAL A 33 -7.95 -0.12 0.77
C VAL A 33 -7.41 -0.62 -0.57
N ALA A 34 -7.79 -1.82 -1.02
CA ALA A 34 -7.39 -2.35 -2.32
C ALA A 34 -7.86 -1.43 -3.47
N LEU A 35 -9.11 -0.96 -3.42
CA LEU A 35 -9.64 -0.03 -4.41
C LEU A 35 -8.86 1.29 -4.42
N LYS A 36 -8.66 1.90 -3.25
CA LYS A 36 -7.90 3.15 -3.12
C LYS A 36 -6.43 3.01 -3.51
N SER A 37 -5.86 1.82 -3.39
CA SER A 37 -4.48 1.55 -3.83
C SER A 37 -4.28 1.64 -5.34
N LEU A 38 -5.36 1.67 -6.14
CA LEU A 38 -5.31 1.84 -7.59
C LEU A 38 -5.36 3.32 -8.02
N GLU A 39 -5.67 4.24 -7.12
CA GLU A 39 -5.77 5.68 -7.41
C GLU A 39 -4.38 6.31 -7.58
N MET A 40 -4.28 7.59 -7.93
CA MET A 40 -3.01 8.19 -8.36
C MET A 40 -2.12 8.65 -7.21
N ASN A 41 -2.69 9.04 -6.07
CA ASN A 41 -1.94 9.71 -5.01
C ASN A 41 -1.32 8.69 -4.04
N HIS A 42 -0.76 9.20 -2.94
CA HIS A 42 -0.39 8.35 -1.83
C HIS A 42 -1.66 7.73 -1.23
N LEU A 43 -1.55 6.46 -0.83
CA LEU A 43 -2.70 5.72 -0.29
C LEU A 43 -3.37 6.41 0.90
N TYR A 44 -2.62 7.14 1.74
CA TYR A 44 -3.22 7.88 2.85
C TYR A 44 -4.08 9.06 2.36
N GLU A 45 -3.68 9.74 1.28
CA GLU A 45 -4.43 10.87 0.69
C GLU A 45 -5.71 10.38 0.04
N ASP A 46 -5.62 9.28 -0.72
CA ASP A 46 -6.77 8.66 -1.38
C ASP A 46 -7.77 8.06 -0.39
N LEU A 47 -7.31 7.70 0.82
CA LEU A 47 -8.16 7.30 1.96
C LEU A 47 -8.67 8.49 2.79
N GLY A 48 -8.30 9.73 2.46
CA GLY A 48 -8.73 10.94 3.16
C GLY A 48 -8.04 11.18 4.50
N MET A 49 -6.88 10.55 4.74
CA MET A 49 -6.09 10.73 5.95
C MET A 49 -5.13 11.91 5.81
N GLN A 50 -4.82 12.56 6.93
CA GLN A 50 -4.00 13.77 6.97
C GLN A 50 -2.49 13.46 6.97
N SER A 51 -2.09 12.23 7.29
CA SER A 51 -0.67 11.89 7.39
C SER A 51 -0.36 10.40 7.21
N ARG A 52 0.90 10.13 6.89
CA ARG A 52 1.49 8.78 6.93
C ARG A 52 1.40 8.12 8.32
N SER A 53 1.45 8.90 9.39
CA SER A 53 1.34 8.39 10.77
C SER A 53 -0.08 7.89 11.06
N GLU A 54 -1.09 8.64 10.63
CA GLU A 54 -2.50 8.23 10.71
C GLU A 54 -2.74 6.93 9.96
N MET A 55 -2.22 6.82 8.74
CA MET A 55 -2.28 5.58 7.97
C MET A 55 -1.57 4.41 8.67
N GLY A 56 -0.42 4.65 9.30
CA GLY A 56 0.27 3.63 10.09
C GLY A 56 -0.59 3.09 11.24
N LYS A 57 -1.27 3.97 11.98
CA LYS A 57 -2.21 3.59 13.05
C LYS A 57 -3.41 2.81 12.51
N PHE A 58 -3.98 3.28 11.40
CA PHE A 58 -5.08 2.61 10.72
C PHE A 58 -4.71 1.19 10.29
N MET A 59 -3.56 1.02 9.64
CA MET A 59 -3.08 -0.29 9.21
C MET A 59 -2.71 -1.19 10.40
N MET A 60 -2.14 -0.65 11.47
CA MET A 60 -1.89 -1.42 12.70
C MET A 60 -3.19 -1.94 13.33
N LYS A 61 -4.27 -1.14 13.29
CA LYS A 61 -5.57 -1.53 13.83
C LYS A 61 -6.24 -2.62 12.99
N HIS A 62 -6.23 -2.50 11.67
CA HIS A 62 -6.99 -3.40 10.79
C HIS A 62 -6.18 -4.58 10.22
N PHE A 63 -4.87 -4.42 10.06
CA PHE A 63 -3.95 -5.40 9.47
C PHE A 63 -2.65 -5.53 10.29
N PRO A 64 -2.74 -5.91 11.58
CA PRO A 64 -1.63 -5.82 12.54
C PRO A 64 -0.40 -6.62 12.11
N SER A 65 -0.59 -7.85 11.60
CA SER A 65 0.51 -8.69 11.13
C SER A 65 1.22 -8.09 9.92
N LEU A 66 0.47 -7.50 9.00
CA LEU A 66 1.03 -6.79 7.84
C LEU A 66 1.82 -5.55 8.27
N ALA A 67 1.31 -4.81 9.27
CA ALA A 67 1.93 -3.61 9.80
C ALA A 67 3.20 -3.86 10.61
N GLN A 68 3.28 -4.98 11.34
CA GLN A 68 4.47 -5.38 12.06
C GLN A 68 5.62 -5.76 11.12
N ASN A 69 5.31 -6.34 9.96
CA ASN A 69 6.32 -6.78 8.98
C ASN A 69 6.78 -5.68 8.03
N LYS A 70 6.08 -4.55 7.98
CA LYS A 70 6.39 -3.47 7.03
C LYS A 70 7.65 -2.71 7.46
N PRO A 71 8.67 -2.55 6.58
CA PRO A 71 9.79 -1.66 6.83
C PRO A 71 9.33 -0.21 7.11
N LYS A 72 9.93 0.43 8.10
CA LYS A 72 9.53 1.78 8.55
C LYS A 72 9.60 2.80 7.42
N GLU A 73 10.67 2.74 6.62
CA GLU A 73 10.99 3.73 5.57
C GLU A 73 10.09 3.61 4.35
N LYS A 74 9.52 2.42 4.12
CA LYS A 74 8.72 2.10 2.92
C LYS A 74 7.33 2.74 2.96
N LEU A 75 6.81 3.19 1.82
CA LEU A 75 5.43 3.64 1.71
C LEU A 75 4.45 2.45 1.69
N TRP A 76 3.22 2.65 2.18
CA TRP A 76 2.22 1.58 2.27
C TRP A 76 1.84 1.00 0.92
N LYS A 77 1.58 1.86 -0.07
CA LYS A 77 1.25 1.45 -1.43
C LYS A 77 2.38 0.58 -2.00
N LYS A 78 3.62 1.09 -2.02
CA LYS A 78 4.80 0.32 -2.47
C LYS A 78 4.93 -1.02 -1.74
N TYR A 79 4.74 -1.05 -0.42
CA TYR A 79 4.83 -2.29 0.35
C TYR A 79 3.77 -3.33 -0.05
N LEU A 80 2.52 -2.92 -0.29
CA LEU A 80 1.45 -3.81 -0.72
C LEU A 80 1.73 -4.40 -2.11
N TYR A 81 2.16 -3.57 -3.05
CA TYR A 81 2.44 -3.98 -4.41
C TYR A 81 3.69 -4.88 -4.50
N ASP A 82 4.76 -4.53 -3.78
CA ASP A 82 5.94 -5.40 -3.69
C ASP A 82 5.61 -6.77 -3.08
N ALA A 83 4.63 -6.84 -2.16
CA ALA A 83 4.21 -8.10 -1.53
C ALA A 83 3.40 -9.02 -2.47
N ILE A 84 2.76 -8.46 -3.51
CA ILE A 84 2.08 -9.24 -4.56
C ILE A 84 2.93 -9.39 -5.82
N GLY A 85 4.15 -8.82 -5.85
CA GLY A 85 5.04 -8.91 -7.00
C GLY A 85 4.68 -7.99 -8.17
N GLU A 86 3.87 -6.96 -7.93
CA GLU A 86 3.39 -6.02 -8.94
C GLU A 86 3.94 -4.61 -8.73
N ILE A 87 3.80 -3.75 -9.74
CA ILE A 87 4.12 -2.32 -9.64
C ILE A 87 2.80 -1.54 -9.54
N ALA A 88 2.70 -0.65 -8.55
CA ALA A 88 1.51 0.18 -8.39
C ALA A 88 1.22 0.99 -9.67
N PRO A 89 -0.04 1.07 -10.13
CA PRO A 89 -0.39 1.65 -11.44
C PRO A 89 -0.08 3.15 -11.57
N ALA A 90 0.11 3.85 -10.44
CA ALA A 90 0.50 5.25 -10.39
C ALA A 90 2.03 5.48 -10.24
N CYS A 91 2.81 4.44 -9.95
CA CYS A 91 4.26 4.56 -9.80
C CYS A 91 5.00 4.70 -11.13
N ALA A 92 4.37 4.54 -12.30
CA ALA A 92 5.05 4.74 -13.58
C ALA A 92 5.27 6.22 -13.95
N THR A 93 4.46 7.13 -13.38
CA THR A 93 4.42 8.55 -13.79
C THR A 93 4.45 9.53 -12.61
N CYS A 94 4.72 9.05 -11.39
CA CYS A 94 4.74 9.88 -10.19
C CYS A 94 6.07 10.65 -10.07
N ASP A 95 6.04 11.96 -9.83
CA ASP A 95 7.24 12.79 -9.62
C ASP A 95 8.00 12.41 -8.32
N ASP A 96 7.38 11.68 -7.41
CA ASP A 96 7.97 11.12 -6.18
C ASP A 96 8.73 9.80 -6.40
N GLN A 97 9.17 9.49 -7.63
CA GLN A 97 10.09 8.36 -7.87
C GLN A 97 11.32 8.45 -6.96
N LEU A 98 11.82 9.67 -6.74
CA LEU A 98 13.02 9.93 -5.94
C LEU A 98 12.87 9.46 -4.49
N THR A 99 11.66 9.52 -3.90
CA THR A 99 11.38 9.02 -2.54
C THR A 99 10.89 7.56 -2.53
N CYS A 100 10.35 7.06 -3.64
CA CYS A 100 9.96 5.64 -3.78
C CYS A 100 11.14 4.70 -4.05
N PHE A 101 12.24 5.23 -4.59
CA PHE A 101 13.49 4.54 -4.88
C PHE A 101 14.69 5.06 -4.08
N SER A 102 14.49 5.96 -3.11
CA SER A 102 15.61 6.50 -2.30
C SER A 102 16.40 5.44 -1.53
N CYS A 103 15.88 4.22 -1.35
CA CYS A 103 16.68 3.08 -0.86
C CYS A 103 17.75 2.58 -1.86
N LEU A 104 17.77 3.05 -3.11
CA LEU A 104 18.82 2.72 -4.10
C LEU A 104 19.91 3.80 -4.20
N VAL A 105 19.76 4.95 -3.53
CA VAL A 105 20.70 6.08 -3.66
C VAL A 105 21.67 6.18 -2.47
N GLU A 106 21.46 5.44 -1.39
CA GLU A 106 22.38 5.42 -0.24
C GLU A 106 23.61 4.50 -0.42
N GLU A 107 23.72 3.75 -1.51
CA GLU A 107 24.95 2.99 -1.85
C GLU A 107 25.81 3.65 -2.95
N MET A 108 25.72 4.98 -3.11
CA MET A 108 26.61 5.70 -4.05
C MET A 108 27.28 6.95 -3.45
N HIS A 109 27.37 7.01 -2.11
CA HIS A 109 28.21 7.97 -1.40
C HIS A 109 28.88 7.29 -0.20
N THR A 110 29.83 6.39 -0.42
CA THR A 110 31.15 6.37 0.25
C THR A 110 32.12 5.54 -0.58
#